data_AF-A0A800G892-F1
#
_entry.id   AF-A0A800G892-F1
#
_cell.length_a   1.000
_cell.length_b   1.000
_cell.length_c   1.000
_cell.angle_alpha   90.00
_cell.angle_beta   90.00
_cell.angle_gamma   90.00
#
_symmetry.space_group_name_H-M   'P 1'
#
loop_
_entity.id
_entity.type
_entity.pdbx_description
1 polymer ?
#
loop_
_entity_poly.entity_id
_entity_poly.type
_entity_poly.pdbx_seq_one_letter_code
_entity_poly.pdbx_strand_id
1 'polypeptide(L)'
;MPIHSEARPNHKSPVFQARNACFLPTRYVCLVVQIRDQAGLCAGDAVSVSKTMETAVLVSTNTLSGDYVYTFDIDFNITMDNIGSISITIKEYIDLLPPGFSYVSTSPNGDITEIPHNLHHENQVDRQRVTWKFNPDIELSTGESQSLIFTTTASLTRGDYWSDLLVDFAGGTFSKDRYSWPTALILVRDVYTVTATDNQGNEQVIAAEVWLGDENGSIATWALP
;
A
#
# COMPACT_ATOMS: atom_id res chain seq x y z
N MET A 1 5.84 -27.02 -10.91
CA MET A 1 4.46 -26.61 -11.26
C MET A 1 4.41 -25.08 -11.17
N PRO A 2 3.68 -24.38 -12.05
CA PRO A 2 4.04 -23.03 -12.46
C PRO A 2 3.82 -22.04 -11.32
N ILE A 3 4.83 -21.23 -11.08
CA ILE A 3 4.86 -20.09 -10.17
C ILE A 3 3.97 -19.03 -10.82
N HIS A 4 2.85 -18.65 -10.21
CA HIS A 4 2.14 -17.43 -10.62
C HIS A 4 2.94 -16.23 -10.09
N SER A 5 4.06 -15.92 -10.75
CA SER A 5 4.63 -14.58 -10.69
C SER A 5 3.92 -13.76 -11.74
N GLU A 6 3.20 -12.72 -11.33
CA GLU A 6 2.72 -11.71 -12.27
C GLU A 6 3.92 -10.95 -12.82
N ALA A 7 4.43 -11.42 -13.96
CA ALA A 7 5.46 -10.74 -14.71
C ALA A 7 4.83 -9.53 -15.38
N ARG A 8 5.29 -8.32 -15.02
CA ARG A 8 4.98 -7.10 -15.79
C ARG A 8 5.24 -7.37 -17.28
N PRO A 9 4.35 -6.98 -18.20
CA PRO A 9 4.71 -6.88 -19.60
C PRO A 9 5.78 -5.79 -19.74
N ASN A 10 7.02 -6.19 -20.04
CA ASN A 10 8.15 -5.34 -20.44
C ASN A 10 8.24 -3.95 -19.80
N HIS A 11 8.65 -3.88 -18.54
CA HIS A 11 9.28 -2.67 -18.05
C HIS A 11 10.51 -3.00 -17.20
N LYS A 12 11.66 -2.46 -17.63
CA LYS A 12 12.96 -2.59 -16.98
C LYS A 12 12.81 -2.43 -15.47
N SER A 13 13.29 -3.40 -14.70
CA SER A 13 13.29 -3.36 -13.24
C SER A 13 13.91 -2.07 -12.71
N PRO A 14 13.15 -1.24 -11.97
CA PRO A 14 13.74 -0.23 -11.11
C PRO A 14 13.89 -0.84 -9.71
N VAL A 15 15.04 -0.62 -9.11
CA VAL A 15 15.16 -0.57 -7.65
C VAL A 15 14.19 0.53 -7.20
N PHE A 16 13.13 0.18 -6.45
CA PHE A 16 12.14 1.15 -5.98
C PHE A 16 12.51 1.60 -4.57
N GLN A 17 12.59 2.92 -4.42
CA GLN A 17 12.85 3.65 -3.19
C GLN A 17 11.82 4.79 -3.19
N ALA A 18 11.24 5.11 -2.04
CA ALA A 18 10.21 6.14 -1.85
C ALA A 18 10.48 7.39 -2.71
N ARG A 19 9.48 7.82 -3.49
CA ARG A 19 9.60 8.96 -4.42
C ARG A 19 8.78 10.15 -3.92
N ASN A 20 9.46 11.26 -3.61
CA ASN A 20 8.84 12.56 -3.38
C ASN A 20 8.43 13.20 -4.73
N ALA A 21 7.23 13.76 -4.84
CA ALA A 21 6.78 14.54 -5.99
C ALA A 21 6.82 16.04 -5.66
N CYS A 22 7.21 16.87 -6.61
CA CYS A 22 6.98 18.32 -6.56
C CYS A 22 6.00 18.71 -7.66
N PHE A 23 5.00 19.53 -7.34
CA PHE A 23 4.01 20.00 -8.30
C PHE A 23 4.30 21.46 -8.66
N LEU A 24 4.24 21.79 -9.95
CA LEU A 24 4.17 23.18 -10.44
C LEU A 24 2.84 23.34 -11.18
N PRO A 25 2.06 24.42 -10.91
CA PRO A 25 0.67 24.53 -11.36
C PRO A 25 0.48 24.75 -12.87
N THR A 26 1.53 24.77 -13.68
CA THR A 26 1.44 25.06 -15.12
C THR A 26 2.42 24.26 -15.97
N ARG A 27 2.04 23.01 -16.27
CA ARG A 27 2.66 22.08 -17.23
C ARG A 27 4.09 21.62 -16.87
N TYR A 28 4.37 20.36 -17.22
CA TYR A 28 5.59 19.58 -17.04
C TYR A 28 5.73 18.79 -15.73
N VAL A 29 6.11 17.53 -15.91
CA VAL A 29 6.50 16.55 -14.89
C VAL A 29 7.85 16.98 -14.33
N CYS A 30 7.93 17.33 -13.04
CA CYS A 30 9.21 17.37 -12.36
C CYS A 30 9.50 15.97 -11.80
N LEU A 31 10.37 15.23 -12.50
CA LEU A 31 10.96 14.00 -12.00
C LEU A 31 12.16 14.40 -11.14
N VAL A 32 12.09 14.20 -9.82
CA VAL A 32 13.28 14.23 -8.97
C VAL A 32 13.44 12.88 -8.31
N VAL A 33 14.52 12.20 -8.65
CA VAL A 33 15.05 11.02 -7.96
C VAL A 33 16.16 11.53 -7.04
N GLN A 34 16.14 11.21 -5.75
CA GLN A 34 17.37 11.16 -4.96
C GLN A 34 17.37 10.03 -3.92
N ILE A 35 18.51 9.35 -3.89
CA ILE A 35 18.89 8.25 -3.01
C ILE A 35 19.93 8.81 -2.03
N ARG A 36 19.64 8.69 -0.72
CA ARG A 36 20.48 8.98 0.46
C ARG A 36 20.90 10.45 0.71
N ASP A 37 20.73 10.83 1.98
CA ASP A 37 21.19 12.03 2.72
C ASP A 37 21.13 13.41 2.04
N GLN A 38 20.01 14.09 2.32
CA GLN A 38 19.82 15.54 2.48
C GLN A 38 19.82 16.48 1.25
N ALA A 39 18.64 17.12 1.08
CA ALA A 39 18.28 18.33 0.33
C ALA A 39 18.20 18.26 -1.22
N GLY A 40 16.96 18.05 -1.68
CA GLY A 40 16.54 18.24 -3.08
C GLY A 40 15.03 18.43 -3.23
N LEU A 41 14.37 19.14 -2.30
CA LEU A 41 12.99 19.58 -2.50
C LEU A 41 13.01 20.74 -3.52
N CYS A 42 12.16 20.69 -4.55
CA CYS A 42 11.98 21.88 -5.38
C CYS A 42 11.47 23.01 -4.47
N ALA A 43 12.08 24.19 -4.55
CA ALA A 43 11.57 25.35 -3.82
C ALA A 43 10.13 25.65 -4.30
N GLY A 44 9.13 25.57 -3.41
CA GLY A 44 7.71 25.80 -3.72
C GLY A 44 6.76 24.81 -3.06
N ASP A 45 5.68 24.46 -3.79
CA ASP A 45 4.61 23.54 -3.41
C ASP A 45 5.16 22.09 -3.41
N ALA A 46 5.45 21.57 -2.22
CA ALA A 46 5.99 20.24 -2.06
C ALA A 46 5.11 19.44 -1.10
N VAL A 47 4.76 18.22 -1.50
CA VAL A 47 3.90 17.34 -0.73
C VAL A 47 4.56 15.97 -0.63
N SER A 48 4.63 15.45 0.60
CA SER A 48 4.94 14.05 0.84
C SER A 48 3.62 13.28 0.93
N VAL A 49 3.54 12.17 0.20
CA VAL A 49 2.41 11.24 0.29
C VAL A 49 3.00 9.88 0.63
N SER A 50 2.50 9.27 1.70
CA SER A 50 2.88 7.91 2.08
C SER A 50 1.63 7.07 2.34
N LYS A 51 1.75 5.78 2.06
CA LYS A 51 0.77 4.78 2.44
C LYS A 51 1.50 3.61 3.08
N THR A 52 1.16 3.31 4.32
CA THR A 52 1.75 2.22 5.10
C THR A 52 0.68 1.22 5.51
N MET A 53 1.09 -0.02 5.71
CA MET A 53 0.29 -1.02 6.40
C MET A 53 0.64 -0.92 7.88
N GLU A 54 -0.33 -0.57 8.73
CA GLU A 54 -0.12 -0.36 10.16
C GLU A 54 -0.28 -1.67 10.93
N THR A 55 -1.35 -2.42 10.62
CA THR A 55 -1.68 -3.66 11.33
C THR A 55 -2.17 -4.72 10.35
N ALA A 56 -1.99 -5.97 10.76
CA ALA A 56 -2.59 -7.11 10.10
C ALA A 56 -3.01 -8.13 11.16
N VAL A 57 -4.24 -8.62 11.05
CA VAL A 57 -4.82 -9.64 11.93
C VAL A 57 -5.21 -10.84 11.08
N LEU A 58 -4.61 -12.00 11.33
CA LEU A 58 -5.01 -13.25 10.69
C LEU A 58 -6.38 -13.68 11.22
N VAL A 59 -7.35 -13.78 10.31
CA VAL A 59 -8.73 -14.19 10.59
C VAL A 59 -8.91 -15.69 10.38
N SER A 60 -8.41 -16.23 9.27
CA SER A 60 -8.51 -17.66 8.98
C SER A 60 -7.47 -18.13 7.96
N THR A 61 -7.21 -19.44 7.96
CA THR A 61 -6.37 -20.11 6.96
C THR A 61 -7.14 -21.29 6.36
N ASN A 62 -7.17 -21.36 5.03
CA ASN A 62 -7.67 -22.52 4.29
C ASN A 62 -6.49 -23.32 3.74
N THR A 63 -6.31 -24.53 4.26
CA THR A 63 -5.25 -25.47 3.86
C THR A 63 -5.73 -26.56 2.91
N LEU A 64 -7.00 -26.53 2.50
CA LEU A 64 -7.61 -27.52 1.60
C LEU A 64 -7.36 -27.23 0.12
N SER A 65 -6.94 -26.01 -0.21
CA SER A 65 -6.51 -25.61 -1.55
C SER A 65 -5.06 -26.04 -1.82
N GLY A 66 -4.71 -26.17 -3.10
CA GLY A 66 -3.32 -26.51 -3.50
C GLY A 66 -2.28 -25.49 -3.03
N ASP A 67 -2.70 -24.23 -2.84
CA ASP A 67 -1.96 -23.17 -2.16
C ASP A 67 -2.76 -22.75 -0.92
N TYR A 68 -2.09 -22.44 0.20
CA TYR A 68 -2.78 -21.93 1.38
C TYR A 68 -3.39 -20.55 1.09
N VAL A 69 -4.65 -20.38 1.49
CA VAL A 69 -5.35 -19.09 1.41
C VAL A 69 -5.51 -18.52 2.81
N TYR A 70 -5.04 -17.31 3.01
CA TYR A 70 -5.07 -16.59 4.26
C TYR A 70 -6.09 -15.46 4.18
N THR A 71 -6.93 -15.34 5.19
CA THR A 71 -7.82 -14.19 5.34
C THR A 71 -7.28 -13.27 6.42
N PHE A 72 -7.10 -12.00 6.10
CA PHE A 72 -6.62 -10.97 7.02
C PHE A 72 -7.58 -9.79 7.10
N ASP A 73 -7.64 -9.17 8.28
CA ASP A 73 -8.08 -7.79 8.43
C ASP A 73 -6.81 -6.92 8.49
N ILE A 74 -6.72 -5.93 7.61
CA ILE A 74 -5.52 -5.10 7.42
C ILE A 74 -5.89 -3.63 7.50
N ASP A 75 -5.21 -2.90 8.38
CA ASP A 75 -5.31 -1.45 8.46
C ASP A 75 -4.20 -0.78 7.65
N PHE A 76 -4.60 0.14 6.77
CA PHE A 76 -3.71 1.04 6.06
C PHE A 76 -3.80 2.44 6.63
N ASN A 77 -2.68 3.16 6.61
CA ASN A 77 -2.59 4.56 6.94
C ASN A 77 -2.03 5.34 5.75
N ILE A 78 -2.76 6.35 5.30
CA ILE A 78 -2.33 7.30 4.28
C ILE A 78 -1.96 8.59 5.00
N THR A 79 -0.71 9.03 4.88
CA THR A 79 -0.26 10.29 5.46
C THR A 79 0.13 11.27 4.36
N MET A 80 -0.36 12.50 4.50
CA MET A 80 -0.05 13.64 3.65
C MET A 80 0.68 14.69 4.45
N ASP A 81 1.88 15.09 4.02
CA ASP A 81 2.63 16.17 4.65
C ASP A 81 2.84 17.32 3.66
N ASN A 82 2.42 18.52 4.03
CA ASN A 82 2.79 19.72 3.28
C ASN A 82 4.19 20.19 3.71
N ILE A 83 5.20 19.68 3.01
CA ILE A 83 6.61 20.03 3.22
C ILE A 83 7.05 21.25 2.39
N GLY A 84 6.12 21.85 1.66
CA GLY A 84 6.33 23.04 0.85
C GLY A 84 6.24 24.33 1.64
N SER A 85 6.25 25.46 0.93
CA SER A 85 6.16 26.79 1.54
C SER A 85 4.80 27.47 1.37
N ILE A 86 3.83 26.82 0.71
CA ILE A 86 2.47 27.34 0.51
C ILE A 86 1.43 26.33 0.97
N SER A 87 0.23 26.79 1.31
CA SER A 87 -0.91 25.91 1.56
C SER A 87 -1.36 25.19 0.29
N ILE A 88 -1.81 23.95 0.44
CA ILE A 88 -2.35 23.12 -0.63
C ILE A 88 -3.79 22.72 -0.33
N THR A 89 -4.58 22.50 -1.38
CA THR A 89 -5.95 22.00 -1.27
C THR A 89 -6.03 20.57 -1.81
N ILE A 90 -6.52 19.66 -0.98
CA ILE A 90 -6.75 18.24 -1.30
C ILE A 90 -8.24 18.03 -1.59
N LYS A 91 -8.56 17.49 -2.76
CA LYS A 91 -9.95 17.28 -3.20
C LYS A 91 -10.40 15.83 -3.13
N GLU A 92 -9.51 14.92 -3.49
CA GLU A 92 -9.87 13.51 -3.67
C GLU A 92 -8.70 12.59 -3.40
N TYR A 93 -8.96 11.46 -2.75
CA TYR A 93 -8.11 10.28 -2.76
C TYR A 93 -8.78 9.18 -3.58
N ILE A 94 -7.99 8.53 -4.43
CA ILE A 94 -8.39 7.35 -5.17
C ILE A 94 -7.37 6.26 -4.86
N ASP A 95 -7.81 5.19 -4.22
CA ASP A 95 -6.98 4.03 -3.94
C ASP A 95 -7.47 2.84 -4.75
N LEU A 96 -6.58 2.24 -5.53
CA LEU A 96 -6.81 0.96 -6.15
C LEU A 96 -6.20 -0.10 -5.22
N LEU A 97 -7.04 -0.82 -4.48
CA LEU A 97 -6.58 -1.86 -3.57
C LEU A 97 -5.99 -3.03 -4.34
N PRO A 98 -5.05 -3.81 -3.78
CA PRO A 98 -4.53 -4.98 -4.46
C PRO A 98 -5.61 -6.04 -4.74
N PRO A 99 -5.40 -6.97 -5.69
CA PRO A 99 -6.33 -8.07 -5.92
C PRO A 99 -6.56 -8.87 -4.64
N GLY A 100 -7.81 -9.24 -4.39
CA GLY A 100 -8.21 -9.98 -3.18
C GLY A 100 -8.44 -9.12 -1.93
N PHE A 101 -8.24 -7.79 -2.00
CA PHE A 101 -8.56 -6.85 -0.93
C PHE A 101 -9.93 -6.18 -1.16
N SER A 102 -10.61 -5.85 -0.07
CA SER A 102 -11.87 -5.09 -0.08
C SER A 102 -11.94 -4.15 1.12
N TYR A 103 -12.32 -2.90 0.86
CA TYR A 103 -12.59 -1.89 1.86
C TYR A 103 -13.69 -2.32 2.83
N VAL A 104 -13.48 -2.06 4.11
CA VAL A 104 -14.44 -2.29 5.19
C VAL A 104 -14.91 -0.97 5.79
N SER A 105 -13.98 -0.13 6.26
CA SER A 105 -14.30 1.07 7.02
C SER A 105 -13.16 2.09 7.05
N THR A 106 -13.50 3.37 7.26
CA THR A 106 -12.56 4.43 7.61
C THR A 106 -12.53 4.52 9.14
N SER A 107 -11.34 4.56 9.71
CA SER A 107 -11.12 4.63 11.16
C SER A 107 -11.28 6.06 11.67
N PRO A 108 -11.88 6.25 12.86
CA PRO A 108 -11.96 7.57 13.50
C PRO A 108 -10.63 8.04 14.12
N ASN A 109 -9.59 7.21 14.08
CA ASN A 109 -8.29 7.52 14.67
C ASN A 109 -7.36 8.31 13.73
N GLY A 110 -7.71 8.41 12.44
CA GLY A 110 -7.05 9.33 11.51
C GLY A 110 -7.66 10.74 11.61
N ASP A 111 -6.96 11.72 11.06
CA ASP A 111 -7.47 13.10 11.00
C ASP A 111 -8.66 13.23 10.03
N ILE A 112 -8.63 12.45 8.95
CA ILE A 112 -9.67 12.34 7.93
C ILE A 112 -10.55 11.14 8.27
N THR A 113 -11.84 11.39 8.50
CA THR A 113 -12.81 10.38 8.97
C THR A 113 -13.93 10.11 7.96
N GLU A 114 -13.87 10.77 6.80
CA GLU A 114 -14.80 10.64 5.71
C GLU A 114 -14.87 9.19 5.21
N ILE A 115 -16.10 8.73 4.96
CA ILE A 115 -16.32 7.48 4.25
C ILE A 115 -16.12 7.69 2.74
N PRO A 116 -15.72 6.64 1.98
CA PRO A 116 -15.59 6.73 0.54
C PRO A 116 -16.90 7.19 -0.09
N HIS A 117 -16.78 8.18 -0.98
CA HIS A 117 -17.87 8.63 -1.84
C HIS A 117 -18.25 7.55 -2.87
N ASN A 118 -17.28 6.75 -3.33
CA ASN A 118 -17.53 5.67 -4.26
C ASN A 118 -16.64 4.45 -3.96
N LEU A 119 -17.23 3.27 -4.11
CA LEU A 119 -16.61 1.96 -4.04
C LEU A 119 -17.05 1.16 -5.26
N HIS A 120 -16.12 0.73 -6.11
CA HIS A 120 -16.46 -0.11 -7.25
C HIS A 120 -15.31 -1.05 -7.64
N HIS A 121 -15.64 -2.12 -8.36
CA HIS A 121 -14.66 -3.10 -8.83
C HIS A 121 -14.19 -2.77 -10.25
N GLU A 122 -12.89 -2.71 -10.46
CA GLU A 122 -12.25 -2.50 -11.77
C GLU A 122 -11.93 -3.84 -12.42
N ASN A 123 -12.90 -4.39 -13.15
CA ASN A 123 -12.80 -5.74 -13.75
C ASN A 123 -11.57 -5.95 -14.66
N GLN A 124 -11.02 -4.88 -15.25
CA GLN A 124 -9.85 -4.98 -16.14
C GLN A 124 -8.56 -5.37 -15.42
N VAL A 125 -8.48 -5.04 -14.13
CA VAL A 125 -7.31 -5.28 -13.26
C VAL A 125 -7.67 -6.08 -12.01
N ASP A 126 -8.93 -6.52 -11.92
CA ASP A 126 -9.51 -7.31 -10.81
C ASP A 126 -9.24 -6.71 -9.41
N ARG A 127 -9.43 -5.40 -9.29
CA ARG A 127 -9.11 -4.63 -8.08
C ARG A 127 -10.26 -3.74 -7.67
N GLN A 128 -10.47 -3.58 -6.36
CA GLN A 128 -11.44 -2.61 -5.86
C GLN A 128 -10.84 -1.21 -5.88
N ARG A 129 -11.57 -0.27 -6.48
CA ARG A 129 -11.28 1.17 -6.44
C ARG A 129 -12.10 1.82 -5.33
N VAL A 130 -11.40 2.48 -4.42
CA VAL A 130 -11.94 3.27 -3.31
C VAL A 130 -11.73 4.74 -3.61
N THR A 131 -12.75 5.57 -3.41
CA THR A 131 -12.65 7.01 -3.69
C THR A 131 -13.23 7.83 -2.56
N TRP A 132 -12.39 8.59 -1.89
CA TRP A 132 -12.78 9.61 -0.93
C TRP A 132 -12.78 10.95 -1.64
N LYS A 133 -13.93 11.62 -1.64
CA LYS A 133 -14.08 12.96 -2.19
C LYS A 133 -14.47 13.90 -1.07
N PHE A 134 -13.66 14.93 -0.85
CA PHE A 134 -13.82 15.83 0.28
C PHE A 134 -14.77 16.97 -0.05
N ASN A 135 -15.63 17.33 0.91
CA ASN A 135 -16.53 18.48 0.79
C ASN A 135 -16.86 19.04 2.19
N PRO A 136 -16.28 20.18 2.60
CA PRO A 136 -15.38 21.02 1.81
C PRO A 136 -14.06 20.30 1.47
N ASP A 137 -13.35 20.82 0.47
CA ASP A 137 -11.97 20.37 0.19
C ASP A 137 -11.10 20.56 1.45
N ILE A 138 -10.09 19.71 1.63
CA ILE A 138 -9.19 19.78 2.79
C ILE A 138 -8.07 20.75 2.47
N GLU A 139 -7.93 21.79 3.30
CA GLU A 139 -6.80 22.72 3.25
C GLU A 139 -5.67 22.19 4.15
N LEU A 140 -4.46 22.14 3.62
CA LEU A 140 -3.26 21.74 4.36
C LEU A 140 -2.24 22.86 4.30
N SER A 141 -2.06 23.57 5.40
CA SER A 141 -1.12 24.69 5.53
C SER A 141 0.33 24.20 5.51
N THR A 142 1.26 25.12 5.26
CA THR A 142 2.70 24.83 5.32
C THR A 142 3.10 24.16 6.63
N GLY A 143 3.70 22.97 6.56
CA GLY A 143 4.17 22.19 7.71
C GLY A 143 3.08 21.35 8.38
N GLU A 144 1.83 21.39 7.91
CA GLU A 144 0.76 20.53 8.43
C GLU A 144 0.82 19.13 7.81
N SER A 145 0.28 18.17 8.57
CA SER A 145 0.11 16.78 8.17
C SER A 145 -1.34 16.34 8.40
N GLN A 146 -1.82 15.42 7.57
CA GLN A 146 -3.14 14.81 7.69
C GLN A 146 -3.03 13.31 7.42
N SER A 147 -3.76 12.52 8.21
CA SER A 147 -3.81 11.07 8.10
C SER A 147 -5.22 10.55 7.78
N LEU A 148 -5.31 9.52 6.93
CA LEU A 148 -6.51 8.73 6.70
C LEU A 148 -6.18 7.27 6.99
N ILE A 149 -6.85 6.69 7.99
CA ILE A 149 -6.69 5.28 8.35
C ILE A 149 -7.92 4.52 7.89
N PHE A 150 -7.74 3.38 7.22
CA PHE A 150 -8.85 2.55 6.77
C PHE A 150 -8.54 1.07 6.85
N THR A 151 -9.58 0.27 7.07
CA THR A 151 -9.52 -1.17 7.22
C THR A 151 -9.97 -1.86 5.95
N THR A 152 -9.30 -2.96 5.62
CA THR A 152 -9.64 -3.86 4.51
C THR A 152 -9.72 -5.30 5.01
N THR A 153 -10.55 -6.11 4.36
CA THR A 153 -10.46 -7.58 4.41
C THR A 153 -9.69 -8.05 3.20
N ALA A 154 -8.78 -9.00 3.37
CA ALA A 154 -7.98 -9.55 2.29
C ALA A 154 -8.02 -11.08 2.30
N SER A 155 -8.21 -11.71 1.14
CA SER A 155 -8.08 -13.16 0.94
C SER A 155 -6.95 -13.46 -0.03
N LEU A 156 -5.82 -13.92 0.50
CA LEU A 156 -4.52 -13.91 -0.18
C LEU A 156 -3.88 -15.29 -0.19
N THR A 157 -3.21 -15.62 -1.28
CA THR A 157 -2.17 -16.66 -1.30
C THR A 157 -0.80 -16.02 -1.10
N ARG A 158 0.24 -16.84 -0.94
CA ARG A 158 1.64 -16.37 -1.05
C ARG A 158 1.82 -15.54 -2.34
N GLY A 159 2.41 -14.35 -2.21
CA GLY A 159 2.60 -13.45 -3.34
C GLY A 159 3.03 -12.05 -2.95
N ASP A 160 3.15 -11.19 -3.97
CA ASP A 160 3.44 -9.77 -3.86
C ASP A 160 2.23 -9.01 -4.36
N TYR A 161 1.79 -8.04 -3.58
CA TYR A 161 0.56 -7.29 -3.83
C TYR A 161 0.84 -5.80 -3.76
N TRP A 162 0.25 -5.04 -4.68
CA TRP A 162 0.48 -3.60 -4.80
C TRP A 162 -0.82 -2.83 -4.65
N SER A 163 -0.81 -1.80 -3.82
CA SER A 163 -1.91 -0.82 -3.71
C SER A 163 -1.47 0.49 -4.33
N ASP A 164 -2.27 1.08 -5.21
CA ASP A 164 -1.90 2.31 -5.91
C ASP A 164 -2.78 3.48 -5.45
N LEU A 165 -2.14 4.50 -4.87
CA LEU A 165 -2.82 5.68 -4.37
C LEU A 165 -2.63 6.87 -5.32
N LEU A 166 -3.72 7.54 -5.65
CA LEU A 166 -3.74 8.81 -6.36
C LEU A 166 -4.38 9.87 -5.47
N VAL A 167 -3.73 11.03 -5.40
CA VAL A 167 -4.24 12.21 -4.70
C VAL A 167 -4.46 13.34 -5.70
N ASP A 168 -5.65 13.93 -5.71
CA ASP A 168 -5.97 15.11 -6.51
C ASP A 168 -5.80 16.39 -5.67
N PHE A 169 -4.85 17.20 -6.10
CA PHE A 169 -4.62 18.54 -5.59
C PHE A 169 -5.28 19.58 -6.50
N ALA A 170 -6.06 20.48 -5.90
CA ALA A 170 -6.70 21.61 -6.59
C ALA A 170 -7.63 21.27 -7.78
N GLY A 171 -7.94 19.99 -8.07
CA GLY A 171 -8.91 19.59 -9.09
C GLY A 171 -8.38 19.66 -10.52
N GLY A 172 -7.07 19.49 -10.68
CA GLY A 172 -6.47 19.33 -12.00
C GLY A 172 -6.95 18.03 -12.65
N THR A 173 -7.27 18.06 -13.95
CA THR A 173 -7.60 16.82 -14.68
C THR A 173 -6.34 15.98 -14.86
N PHE A 174 -6.08 15.07 -13.92
CA PHE A 174 -5.08 14.04 -14.09
C PHE A 174 -5.59 12.99 -15.09
N SER A 175 -4.72 12.55 -16.00
CA SER A 175 -5.03 11.32 -16.75
C SER A 175 -4.99 10.17 -15.76
N LYS A 176 -6.12 9.48 -15.61
CA LYS A 176 -6.29 8.30 -14.76
C LYS A 176 -5.31 7.17 -15.11
N ASP A 177 -4.69 7.23 -16.28
CA ASP A 177 -3.76 6.23 -16.80
C ASP A 177 -2.32 6.35 -16.23
N ARG A 178 -2.06 7.24 -15.27
CA ARG A 178 -0.76 7.39 -14.61
C ARG A 178 -0.85 7.20 -13.10
N TYR A 179 -0.97 5.94 -12.68
CA TYR A 179 -0.75 5.49 -11.30
C TYR A 179 0.77 5.45 -11.05
N SER A 180 1.35 6.49 -10.44
CA SER A 180 2.79 6.52 -10.17
C SER A 180 3.19 7.13 -8.82
N TRP A 181 2.27 7.19 -7.86
CA TRP A 181 2.49 7.77 -6.53
C TRP A 181 1.85 6.89 -5.46
N PRO A 182 2.36 6.93 -4.21
CA PRO A 182 3.05 5.81 -3.57
C PRO A 182 2.30 4.47 -3.67
N THR A 183 3.04 3.44 -4.06
CA THR A 183 2.54 2.07 -4.04
C THR A 183 2.86 1.45 -2.67
N ALA A 184 1.87 0.97 -1.95
CA ALA A 184 2.12 0.09 -0.79
C ALA A 184 2.39 -1.34 -1.31
N LEU A 185 3.52 -1.93 -0.92
CA LEU A 185 3.87 -3.32 -1.24
C LEU A 185 3.50 -4.21 -0.05
N ILE A 186 2.68 -5.23 -0.29
CA ILE A 186 2.36 -6.27 0.68
C ILE A 186 3.00 -7.58 0.22
N LEU A 187 3.78 -8.18 1.11
CA LEU A 187 4.45 -9.45 0.90
C LEU A 187 3.79 -10.51 1.78
N VAL A 188 3.30 -11.58 1.16
CA VAL A 188 2.82 -12.78 1.86
C VAL A 188 3.81 -13.91 1.60
N ARG A 189 4.34 -14.52 2.66
CA ARG A 189 5.39 -15.53 2.60
C ARG A 189 5.06 -16.70 3.51
N ASP A 190 5.13 -17.91 2.97
CA ASP A 190 5.12 -19.14 3.76
C ASP A 190 6.57 -19.44 4.18
N VAL A 191 6.77 -19.62 5.48
CA VAL A 191 8.08 -19.92 6.08
C VAL A 191 7.98 -21.29 6.71
N TYR A 192 8.86 -22.20 6.28
CA TYR A 192 8.96 -23.52 6.87
C TYR A 192 10.28 -23.61 7.62
N THR A 193 10.22 -23.73 8.93
CA THR A 193 11.32 -24.32 9.69
C THR A 193 11.28 -25.79 9.32
N VAL A 194 12.35 -26.31 8.73
CA VAL A 194 12.49 -27.73 8.38
C VAL A 194 13.73 -28.23 9.02
N THR A 195 13.65 -29.49 9.35
CA THR A 195 14.57 -30.10 10.27
C THR A 195 14.33 -31.62 10.18
N ALA A 196 15.41 -32.35 9.91
CA ALA A 196 15.52 -33.81 9.89
C ALA A 196 16.12 -34.44 11.17
N THR A 197 15.43 -35.40 11.79
CA THR A 197 16.00 -36.17 12.91
C THR A 197 17.24 -36.96 12.45
N ASP A 198 18.34 -36.90 13.20
CA ASP A 198 19.55 -37.70 12.89
C ASP A 198 19.37 -39.18 13.26
N ASN A 199 20.36 -40.00 12.93
CA ASN A 199 20.38 -41.43 13.25
C ASN A 199 20.52 -41.74 14.76
N GLN A 200 20.50 -40.72 15.63
CA GLN A 200 20.56 -40.82 17.09
C GLN A 200 19.25 -40.42 17.79
N GLY A 201 18.22 -40.03 17.02
CA GLY A 201 16.87 -39.78 17.53
C GLY A 201 16.63 -38.36 18.06
N ASN A 202 17.52 -37.41 17.75
CA ASN A 202 17.32 -36.01 18.11
C ASN A 202 16.32 -35.34 17.18
N GLU A 203 15.21 -34.84 17.73
CA GLU A 203 14.21 -34.10 16.97
C GLU A 203 14.83 -33.01 16.14
N GLN A 204 14.18 -32.79 15.03
CA GLN A 204 14.49 -31.65 14.23
C GLN A 204 13.07 -31.05 13.92
N VAL A 205 12.86 -29.77 14.32
CA VAL A 205 11.72 -28.76 14.23
C VAL A 205 11.00 -28.41 12.87
N ILE A 206 9.84 -29.00 12.55
CA ILE A 206 9.05 -28.61 11.35
C ILE A 206 7.96 -27.57 11.72
N ALA A 207 8.34 -26.35 12.08
CA ALA A 207 7.35 -25.28 12.33
C ALA A 207 7.00 -24.58 11.00
N ALA A 208 5.74 -24.62 10.58
CA ALA A 208 5.24 -23.80 9.47
C ALA A 208 4.73 -22.47 10.03
N GLU A 209 5.11 -21.37 9.39
CA GLU A 209 4.67 -20.02 9.73
C GLU A 209 4.22 -19.31 8.46
N VAL A 210 3.31 -18.36 8.60
CA VAL A 210 3.03 -17.37 7.57
C VAL A 210 3.52 -16.01 8.05
N TRP A 211 4.27 -15.34 7.18
CA TRP A 211 4.74 -13.97 7.36
C TRP A 211 3.97 -13.06 6.40
N LEU A 212 3.41 -11.99 6.95
CA LEU A 212 2.92 -10.84 6.20
C LEU A 212 3.72 -9.57 6.52
N GLY A 213 4.14 -8.82 5.49
CA GLY A 213 5.01 -7.65 5.67
C GLY A 213 5.08 -6.75 4.44
N ASP A 214 6.04 -5.83 4.45
CA ASP A 214 6.28 -4.85 3.40
C ASP A 214 7.77 -4.85 2.96
N GLU A 215 8.21 -3.81 2.25
CA GLU A 215 9.61 -3.65 1.82
C GLU A 215 10.61 -3.50 2.98
N ASN A 216 10.14 -3.13 4.17
CA ASN A 216 10.95 -2.91 5.36
C ASN A 216 11.08 -4.18 6.23
N GLY A 217 10.23 -5.19 6.00
CA GLY A 217 10.35 -6.50 6.66
C GLY A 217 9.01 -7.04 7.16
N SER A 218 9.07 -7.87 8.21
CA SER A 218 7.87 -8.48 8.80
C SER A 218 7.09 -7.50 9.66
N ILE A 219 5.79 -7.41 9.35
CA ILE A 219 4.81 -6.70 10.16
C ILE A 219 4.17 -7.68 11.14
N ALA A 220 3.85 -8.90 10.68
CA ALA A 220 3.31 -9.95 11.53
C ALA A 220 3.68 -11.36 11.04
N THR A 221 3.81 -12.27 12.00
CA THR A 221 4.09 -13.69 11.78
C THR A 221 3.15 -14.54 12.61
N TRP A 222 2.64 -15.63 12.03
CA TRP A 222 1.75 -16.58 12.70
C TRP A 222 2.22 -18.01 12.47
N ALA A 223 2.24 -18.82 13.53
CA ALA A 223 2.43 -20.26 13.40
C ALA A 223 1.19 -20.89 12.77
N LEU A 224 1.41 -21.73 11.76
CA LEU A 224 0.37 -22.51 11.12
C LEU A 224 0.22 -23.86 11.85
N PRO A 225 -1.03 -24.35 12.03
CA PRO A 225 -1.29 -25.65 12.63
C PRO A 225 -0.83 -26.83 11.77
#